data_AF-A0A444K4H7-F1
#
_entry.id   AF-A0A444K4H7-F1
#
_cell.length_a   1.000
_cell.length_b   1.000
_cell.length_c   1.000
_cell.angle_alpha   90.00
_cell.angle_beta   90.00
_cell.angle_gamma   90.00
#
_symmetry.space_group_name_H-M   'P 1'
#
loop_
_entity.id
_entity.type
_entity.pdbx_description
1 polymer ?
#
loop_
_entity_poly.entity_id
_entity_poly.type
_entity_poly.pdbx_seq_one_letter_code
_entity_poly.pdbx_strand_id
1 'polypeptide(L)'
;PETVVLGGLAPPALLERLAGAAELPNSVSARKDRVTPRIVVARGGQHAVLRGAAALAVSGVLSPRFGQIFTAKRQRGGDLLKGGDIAA
;
A
#
# COMPACT_ATOMS: atom_id res chain seq x y z
N PRO A 1 -9.98 10.70 3.66
CA PRO A 1 -9.77 9.68 2.60
C PRO A 1 -11.10 9.25 2.01
N GLU A 2 -11.10 8.83 0.75
CA GLU A 2 -12.30 8.31 0.07
C GLU A 2 -12.76 6.98 0.68
N THR A 3 -11.83 6.03 0.84
CA THR A 3 -12.03 4.73 1.47
C THR A 3 -10.85 4.38 2.37
N VAL A 4 -11.13 3.77 3.52
CA VAL A 4 -10.15 3.18 4.44
C VAL A 4 -10.22 1.67 4.28
N VAL A 5 -9.08 1.02 4.05
CA VAL A 5 -9.00 -0.43 3.92
C VAL A 5 -8.47 -1.02 5.23
N LEU A 6 -9.24 -1.92 5.85
CA LEU A 6 -8.81 -2.65 7.05
C LEU A 6 -8.16 -3.97 6.65
N GLY A 7 -6.88 -4.12 6.96
CA GLY A 7 -6.12 -5.36 6.79
C GLY A 7 -5.44 -5.79 8.08
N GLY A 8 -4.54 -6.75 7.98
CA GLY A 8 -3.76 -7.27 9.10
C GLY A 8 -3.98 -8.77 9.34
N LEU A 9 -3.52 -9.24 10.50
CA LEU A 9 -3.54 -10.65 10.89
C LEU A 9 -4.76 -11.03 11.74
N ALA A 10 -5.63 -10.07 12.04
CA ALA A 10 -6.85 -10.32 12.80
C ALA A 10 -7.79 -11.27 12.04
N PRO A 11 -8.57 -12.11 12.75
CA PRO A 11 -9.56 -12.97 12.11
C PRO A 11 -10.54 -12.16 11.24
N PRO A 12 -10.94 -12.66 10.06
CA PRO A 12 -11.82 -11.93 9.15
C PRO A 12 -13.12 -11.47 9.82
N ALA A 13 -13.74 -12.32 10.64
CA ALA A 13 -14.97 -11.99 11.36
C ALA A 13 -14.80 -10.78 12.30
N LEU A 14 -13.62 -10.59 12.91
CA LEU A 14 -13.35 -9.44 13.76
C LEU A 14 -13.22 -8.16 12.93
N LEU A 15 -12.53 -8.23 11.79
CA LEU A 15 -12.37 -7.09 10.88
C LEU A 15 -13.71 -6.64 10.29
N GLU A 16 -14.58 -7.58 9.92
CA GLU A 16 -15.93 -7.27 9.41
C GLU A 16 -16.80 -6.62 10.50
N ARG A 17 -16.76 -7.14 11.73
CA ARG A 17 -17.47 -6.52 12.85
C ARG A 17 -16.95 -5.12 13.16
N LEU A 18 -15.64 -4.91 13.10
CA LEU A 18 -15.04 -3.60 13.29
C LEU A 18 -15.45 -2.63 12.17
N ALA A 19 -15.46 -3.09 10.92
CA ALA A 19 -15.90 -2.30 9.78
C ALA A 19 -17.37 -1.87 9.91
N GLY A 20 -18.23 -2.77 10.38
CA GLY A 20 -19.66 -2.50 10.60
C GLY A 20 -19.96 -1.60 11.80
N ALA A 21 -19.15 -1.65 12.86
CA ALA A 21 -19.35 -0.88 14.08
C ALA A 21 -18.69 0.51 14.07
N ALA A 22 -17.81 0.77 13.10
CA ALA A 22 -17.02 1.99 13.08
C ALA A 22 -17.84 3.22 12.64
N GLU A 23 -18.13 4.10 13.59
CA GLU A 23 -18.62 5.45 13.32
C GLU A 23 -17.43 6.37 13.00
N LEU A 24 -17.30 6.72 11.72
CA LEU A 24 -16.22 7.61 11.29
C LEU A 24 -16.62 9.08 11.41
N PRO A 25 -15.73 9.94 11.94
CA PRO A 25 -15.99 11.37 11.99
C PRO A 25 -16.19 11.96 10.59
N ASN A 26 -16.82 13.13 10.58
CA ASN A 26 -17.17 13.83 9.36
C ASN A 26 -15.92 14.16 8.54
N SER A 27 -16.03 14.08 7.21
CA SER A 27 -14.92 14.23 6.26
C SER A 27 -15.46 14.81 4.98
N VAL A 28 -14.63 15.45 4.15
CA VAL A 28 -15.04 15.90 2.79
C VAL A 28 -15.59 14.73 1.97
N SER A 29 -15.04 13.53 2.19
CA SER A 29 -15.55 12.30 1.59
C SER A 29 -16.79 11.72 2.29
N ALA A 30 -17.36 12.32 3.34
CA ALA A 30 -18.54 11.83 4.05
C ALA A 30 -19.83 12.21 3.28
N ARG A 31 -20.04 11.56 2.13
CA ARG A 31 -21.23 11.74 1.30
C ARG A 31 -22.29 10.67 1.58
N LYS A 32 -23.56 11.06 1.47
CA LYS A 32 -24.74 10.20 1.76
C LYS A 32 -25.10 9.27 0.59
N ASP A 33 -24.74 9.64 -0.64
CA ASP A 33 -25.06 8.96 -1.89
C ASP A 33 -24.01 7.92 -2.33
N ARG A 34 -23.23 7.38 -1.39
CA ARG A 34 -22.13 6.49 -1.75
C ARG A 34 -22.57 5.08 -2.09
N VAL A 35 -22.02 4.58 -3.19
CA VAL A 35 -22.15 3.17 -3.62
C VAL A 35 -21.08 2.28 -2.96
N THR A 36 -19.92 2.85 -2.62
CA THR A 36 -18.82 2.12 -1.95
C THR A 36 -18.73 2.53 -0.47
N PRO A 37 -18.64 1.58 0.48
CA PRO A 37 -18.47 1.90 1.90
C PRO A 37 -17.20 2.71 2.21
N ARG A 38 -17.23 3.50 3.31
CA ARG A 38 -16.05 4.22 3.81
C ARG A 38 -14.95 3.30 4.31
N ILE A 39 -15.35 2.16 4.86
CA ILE A 39 -14.45 1.16 5.39
C ILE A 39 -14.72 -0.11 4.62
N VAL A 40 -13.66 -0.70 4.09
CA VAL A 40 -13.72 -2.00 3.43
C VAL A 40 -12.69 -2.92 4.05
N VAL A 41 -13.03 -4.19 4.22
CA VAL A 41 -12.07 -5.20 4.67
C VAL A 41 -11.23 -5.66 3.48
N ALA A 42 -9.92 -5.74 3.69
CA ALA A 42 -8.96 -6.12 2.65
C ALA A 42 -9.26 -7.54 2.15
N ARG A 43 -9.60 -7.66 0.87
CA ARG A 43 -9.76 -8.97 0.20
C ARG A 43 -8.39 -9.42 -0.27
N GLY A 44 -7.73 -10.26 0.53
CA GLY A 44 -6.40 -10.72 0.15
C GLY A 44 -5.53 -11.36 1.22
N GLY A 45 -5.90 -11.21 2.50
CA GLY A 45 -5.18 -11.79 3.61
C GLY A 45 -3.67 -11.54 3.55
N GLN A 46 -2.90 -12.58 3.83
CA GLN A 46 -1.43 -12.55 3.88
C GLN A 46 -0.77 -12.17 2.55
N HIS A 47 -1.45 -12.42 1.42
CA HIS A 47 -0.92 -12.12 0.10
C HIS A 47 -1.07 -10.65 -0.31
N ALA A 48 -1.77 -9.83 0.48
CA ALA A 48 -1.99 -8.42 0.14
C ALA A 48 -0.67 -7.64 -0.01
N VAL A 49 0.31 -7.91 0.87
CA VAL A 49 1.64 -7.27 0.82
C VAL A 49 2.40 -7.68 -0.44
N LEU A 50 2.46 -8.98 -0.73
CA LEU A 50 3.14 -9.50 -1.91
C LEU A 50 2.53 -8.98 -3.20
N ARG A 51 1.19 -8.95 -3.30
CA ARG A 51 0.50 -8.37 -4.45
C ARG A 51 0.73 -6.86 -4.57
N GLY A 52 0.77 -6.14 -3.45
CA GLY A 52 1.13 -4.72 -3.44
C GLY A 52 2.55 -4.47 -3.99
N ALA A 53 3.53 -5.27 -3.55
CA ALA A 53 4.89 -5.18 -4.05
C ALA A 53 4.98 -5.49 -5.57
N ALA A 54 4.28 -6.53 -6.03
CA ALA A 54 4.18 -6.85 -7.45
C ALA A 54 3.50 -5.73 -8.25
N ALA A 55 2.45 -5.12 -7.71
CA ALA A 55 1.76 -4.00 -8.34
C ALA A 55 2.66 -2.78 -8.54
N LEU A 56 3.59 -2.50 -7.61
CA LEU A 56 4.58 -1.44 -7.78
C LEU A 56 5.53 -1.72 -8.96
N ALA A 57 5.99 -2.95 -9.11
CA ALA A 57 6.84 -3.34 -10.25
C ALA A 57 6.09 -3.18 -11.59
N VAL A 58 4.84 -3.67 -11.65
CA VAL A 58 3.97 -3.51 -12.84
C VAL A 58 3.70 -2.03 -13.13
N SER A 59 3.43 -1.24 -12.10
CA SER A 59 3.20 0.21 -12.22
C SER A 59 4.42 0.92 -12.81
N GLY A 60 5.64 0.50 -12.45
CA GLY A 60 6.87 1.06 -13.03
C GLY A 60 7.03 0.77 -14.52
N VAL A 61 6.55 -0.38 -15.00
CA VAL A 61 6.54 -0.73 -16.44
C VAL A 61 5.49 0.09 -17.19
N LEU A 62 4.28 0.18 -16.63
CA LEU A 62 3.17 0.91 -17.27
C LEU A 62 3.29 2.43 -17.16
N SER A 63 4.08 2.93 -16.21
CA SER A 63 4.34 4.35 -16.04
C SER A 63 5.82 4.60 -15.77
N PRO A 64 6.59 4.95 -16.81
CA PRO A 64 8.04 5.13 -16.71
C PRO A 64 8.45 6.13 -15.62
N ARG A 65 7.66 7.18 -15.40
CA ARG A 65 7.91 8.18 -14.34
C ARG A 65 7.83 7.57 -12.94
N PHE A 66 6.88 6.66 -12.68
CA PHE A 66 6.82 5.93 -11.42
C PHE A 66 7.95 4.92 -11.29
N GLY A 67 8.34 4.26 -12.39
CA GLY A 67 9.47 3.34 -12.41
C GLY A 67 10.77 4.00 -11.93
N GLN A 68 11.03 5.25 -12.36
CA GLN A 68 12.21 6.00 -11.94
C GLN A 68 12.26 6.30 -10.44
N ILE A 69 11.12 6.48 -9.78
CA ILE A 69 11.05 6.73 -8.33
C ILE A 69 11.56 5.51 -7.56
N PHE A 70 11.30 4.30 -8.05
CA PHE A 70 11.71 3.05 -7.39
C PHE A 70 13.13 2.60 -7.79
N THR A 71 13.61 2.92 -9.00
CA THR A 71 14.99 2.64 -9.42
C THR A 71 16.00 3.61 -8.81
N ALA A 72 15.66 4.90 -8.66
CA ALA A 72 16.51 5.90 -8.01
C ALA A 72 16.78 5.58 -6.53
N LYS A 73 15.86 4.89 -5.85
CA LYS A 73 16.08 4.38 -4.48
C LYS A 73 17.07 3.21 -4.44
N ARG A 74 17.12 2.37 -5.48
CA ARG A 74 18.05 1.23 -5.58
C ARG A 74 19.49 1.68 -5.82
N GLN A 75 19.70 2.74 -6.61
CA GLN A 75 21.05 3.28 -6.87
C GLN A 75 21.74 3.81 -5.60
N ARG A 76 21.01 4.46 -4.69
CA ARG A 76 21.57 4.94 -3.40
C ARG A 76 22.00 3.82 -2.44
N GLY A 77 21.43 2.62 -2.55
CA GLY A 77 21.82 1.47 -1.72
C GLY A 77 23.01 0.68 -2.26
N GLY A 78 23.28 0.76 -3.56
CA GLY A 78 24.40 0.05 -4.21
C GLY A 78 25.74 0.79 -4.13
N ASP A 79 25.72 2.10 -3.91
CA ASP A 79 26.93 2.93 -3.90
C ASP A 79 27.74 2.80 -2.60
N LEU A 80 27.10 2.40 -1.50
CA LEU A 80 27.76 2.18 -0.19
C LEU A 80 28.62 0.92 -0.13
N LEU A 81 28.48 -0.01 -1.08
CA LEU A 81 29.21 -1.29 -1.11
C LEU A 81 30.39 -1.28 -2.10
N LYS A 82 30.66 -0.15 -2.77
CA LYS A 82 31.68 -0.05 -3.83
C LYS A 82 32.91 0.80 -3.45
N GLY A 83 32.97 1.30 -2.21
CA GLY A 83 34.05 2.16 -1.70
C GLY A 83 35.17 1.41 -0.97
N GLY A 84 35.63 0.28 -1.52
CA GLY A 84 36.56 -0.63 -0.85
C GLY A 84 37.74 -1.07 -1.70
N ASP A 85 38.21 -0.27 -2.65
CA ASP A 85 39.52 -0.46 -3.29
C ASP A 85 40.39 0.74 -2.93
N ILE A 86 41.07 0.67 -1.78
CA ILE A 86 42.22 1.51 -1.49
C ILE A 86 43.47 0.81 -2.02
N ALA A 87 44.17 1.55 -2.88
CA ALA A 87 45.33 1.13 -3.65
C ALA A 87 46.53 0.65 -2.79
N ALA A 88 47.33 -0.20 -3.43
CA ALA A 88 48.65 -0.68 -2.99
C ALA A 88 49.69 0.44 -2.85
#